data_AF-A0A452IJA2-F1
#
_entry.id   AF-A0A452IJA2-F1
#
_cell.length_a   1.000
_cell.length_b   1.000
_cell.length_c   1.000
_cell.angle_alpha   90.00
_cell.angle_beta   90.00
_cell.angle_gamma   90.00
#
_symmetry.space_group_name_H-M   'P 1'
#
loop_
_entity.id
_entity.type
_entity.pdbx_description
1 polymer ?
#
loop_
_entity_poly.entity_id
_entity_poly.type
_entity_poly.pdbx_seq_one_letter_code
_entity_poly.pdbx_strand_id
1 'polypeptide(L)'
;RAPFIMWLFFEPGLSPGEIIGGWEAKPHSRSYMAHLAIQCKKKTYICGGFLVSEKFVLMAGDSGGPLVCGKTAQSVVTWGPVNGSPPRVYAKVSTFIPWIQAMMRRLQP
;
A
#
# COMPACT_ATOMS: atom_id res chain seq x y z
N ARG A 1 -38.09 22.69 14.62
CA ARG A 1 -36.95 23.36 15.28
C ARG A 1 -35.80 22.35 15.32
N ALA A 2 -34.91 22.39 14.31
CA ALA A 2 -33.71 21.54 14.20
C ALA A 2 -32.58 22.12 15.09
N PRO A 3 -31.58 21.33 15.53
CA PRO A 3 -30.42 21.07 14.66
C PRO A 3 -29.69 19.73 14.90
N PHE A 4 -29.64 18.85 13.91
CA PHE A 4 -28.63 17.79 13.78
C PHE A 4 -28.48 17.53 12.27
N ILE A 5 -27.68 18.37 11.60
CA ILE A 5 -27.27 18.16 10.21
C ILE A 5 -25.74 18.29 10.20
N MET A 6 -25.09 17.14 10.04
CA MET A 6 -24.18 16.93 8.92
C MET A 6 -23.24 18.12 8.62
N TRP A 7 -22.23 18.30 9.46
CA TRP A 7 -20.97 18.89 9.02
C TRP A 7 -20.17 17.83 8.25
N LEU A 8 -20.75 17.34 7.15
CA LEU A 8 -19.94 16.94 6.01
C LEU A 8 -19.49 18.28 5.42
N PHE A 9 -18.31 18.75 5.82
CA PHE A 9 -17.51 19.58 4.94
C PHE A 9 -17.14 18.72 3.72
N PHE A 10 -18.13 18.53 2.85
CA PHE A 10 -17.91 18.26 1.45
C PHE A 10 -17.32 19.56 0.92
N GLU A 11 -15.99 19.68 0.92
CA GLU A 11 -15.30 20.72 0.16
C GLU A 11 -15.67 20.52 -1.31
N PRO A 12 -16.58 21.32 -1.88
CA PRO A 12 -16.97 21.17 -3.27
C PRO A 12 -15.88 21.89 -4.07
N GLY A 13 -14.83 21.16 -4.45
CA GLY A 13 -13.76 21.77 -5.22
C GLY A 13 -12.56 20.90 -5.55
N LEU A 14 -12.37 19.76 -4.90
CA LEU A 14 -11.14 19.00 -5.12
C LEU A 14 -11.19 18.18 -6.41
N SER A 15 -10.36 18.57 -7.36
CA SER A 15 -10.18 17.85 -8.62
C SER A 15 -9.59 16.46 -8.33
N PRO A 16 -10.02 15.38 -9.02
CA PRO A 16 -9.34 14.09 -8.92
C PRO A 16 -7.86 14.24 -9.28
N GLY A 17 -6.97 14.08 -8.29
CA GLY A 17 -5.51 14.16 -8.49
C GLY A 17 -4.81 15.36 -7.82
N GLU A 18 -5.54 16.21 -7.09
CA GLU A 18 -4.95 17.33 -6.38
C GLU A 18 -4.18 16.88 -5.11
N ILE A 19 -2.97 17.41 -4.90
CA ILE A 19 -2.13 17.10 -3.75
C ILE A 19 -2.63 17.88 -2.53
N ILE A 20 -3.43 17.23 -1.67
CA ILE A 20 -3.93 17.86 -0.44
C ILE A 20 -2.76 18.20 0.49
N GLY A 21 -2.53 19.50 0.74
CA GLY A 21 -1.57 19.99 1.73
C GLY A 21 -0.10 19.73 1.39
N GLY A 22 0.24 19.49 0.12
CA GLY A 22 1.61 19.19 -0.31
C GLY A 22 2.03 19.96 -1.56
N TRP A 23 3.31 19.78 -1.95
CA TRP A 23 3.91 20.40 -3.12
C TRP A 23 4.27 19.33 -4.16
N GLU A 24 4.15 19.66 -5.44
CA GLU A 24 4.67 18.81 -6.51
C GLU A 24 6.18 18.66 -6.38
N ALA A 25 6.68 17.42 -6.38
CA ALA A 25 8.11 17.16 -6.30
C ALA A 25 8.77 17.43 -7.65
N LYS A 26 9.96 18.06 -7.66
CA LYS A 26 10.76 18.20 -8.89
C LYS A 26 10.95 16.82 -9.55
N PRO A 27 10.73 16.68 -10.87
CA PRO A 27 10.89 15.40 -11.56
C PRO A 27 12.24 14.74 -11.24
N HIS A 28 12.21 13.43 -10.98
CA HIS A 28 13.38 12.61 -10.63
C HIS A 28 14.19 13.05 -9.39
N SER A 29 13.72 14.03 -8.60
CA SER A 29 14.41 14.46 -7.37
C SER A 29 14.30 13.45 -6.22
N ARG A 30 13.44 12.42 -6.37
CA ARG A 30 13.13 11.41 -5.36
C ARG A 30 13.39 10.01 -5.95
N SER A 31 14.67 9.62 -6.01
CA SER A 31 15.13 8.34 -6.58
C SER A 31 14.57 7.11 -5.88
N TYR A 32 14.09 7.27 -4.65
CA TYR A 32 13.44 6.24 -3.85
C TYR A 32 11.94 6.12 -4.11
N MET A 33 11.31 6.98 -4.92
CA MET A 33 9.88 6.87 -5.20
C MET A 33 9.62 5.61 -6.04
N ALA A 34 8.83 4.70 -5.50
CA ALA A 34 8.51 3.42 -6.12
C ALA A 34 7.14 3.50 -6.79
N HIS A 35 7.09 3.10 -8.07
CA HIS A 35 5.85 2.83 -8.78
C HIS A 35 5.54 1.33 -8.67
N LEU A 36 4.44 1.00 -8.01
CA LEU A 36 3.99 -0.38 -7.84
C LEU A 36 2.78 -0.61 -8.76
N ALA A 37 3.00 -1.36 -9.84
CA ALA A 37 1.95 -1.80 -10.75
C ALA A 37 1.60 -3.27 -10.46
N ILE A 38 0.41 -3.49 -9.93
CA ILE A 38 -0.10 -4.80 -9.54
C ILE A 38 -1.13 -5.22 -10.58
N GLN A 39 -0.77 -6.17 -11.43
CA GLN A 39 -1.72 -6.74 -12.38
C GLN A 39 -2.63 -7.74 -11.68
N CYS A 40 -3.94 -7.51 -11.81
CA CYS A 40 -5.00 -8.31 -11.23
C CYS A 40 -6.07 -8.65 -12.25
N LYS A 41 -6.00 -9.89 -12.75
CA LYS A 41 -6.88 -10.37 -13.83
C LYS A 41 -6.77 -9.44 -15.06
N LYS A 42 -7.79 -8.61 -15.30
CA LYS A 42 -7.85 -7.61 -16.40
C LYS A 42 -7.69 -6.16 -15.92
N LYS A 43 -7.36 -5.94 -14.65
CA LYS A 43 -7.20 -4.61 -14.05
C LYS A 43 -5.79 -4.45 -13.50
N THR A 44 -5.19 -3.30 -13.71
CA THR A 44 -3.91 -2.95 -13.09
C THR A 44 -4.20 -1.98 -11.95
N TYR A 45 -3.79 -2.36 -10.74
CA TYR A 45 -3.79 -1.47 -9.59
C TYR A 45 -2.44 -0.75 -9.56
N ILE A 46 -2.48 0.57 -9.59
CA ILE A 46 -1.30 1.41 -9.54
C ILE A 46 -1.22 2.02 -8.15
N CYS A 47 -0.08 1.89 -7.52
CA CYS A 47 0.19 2.42 -6.20
C CYS A 47 1.53 3.14 -6.17
N GLY A 48 1.60 4.24 -5.43
CA GLY A 48 2.85 4.95 -5.15
C GLY A 48 3.40 4.55 -3.80
N GLY A 49 4.73 4.48 -3.69
CA GLY A 49 5.41 4.20 -2.44
C GLY A 49 6.85 4.71 -2.41
N PHE A 50 7.57 4.33 -1.36
CA PHE A 50 9.00 4.62 -1.18
C PHE A 50 9.77 3.30 -1.06
N LEU A 51 10.79 3.09 -1.88
CA LEU A 51 11.67 1.94 -1.82
C LEU A 51 12.58 2.04 -0.59
N VAL A 52 12.38 1.16 0.39
CA VAL A 52 13.26 1.06 1.58
C VAL A 52 14.47 0.19 1.27
N SER A 53 14.23 -0.90 0.54
CA SER A 53 15.24 -1.79 0.01
C SER A 53 14.65 -2.61 -1.13
N GLU A 54 15.47 -3.38 -1.84
CA GLU A 54 15.05 -4.19 -3.00
C GLU A 54 13.81 -5.07 -2.74
N LYS A 55 13.58 -5.46 -1.48
CA LYS A 55 12.50 -6.37 -1.08
C LYS A 55 11.32 -5.68 -0.38
N PHE A 56 11.45 -4.39 -0.07
CA PHE A 56 10.52 -3.68 0.82
C PHE A 56 10.16 -2.28 0.29
N VAL A 57 8.84 -2.02 0.21
CA VAL A 57 8.28 -0.72 -0.23
C VAL A 57 7.35 -0.17 0.84
N LEU A 58 7.52 1.10 1.20
CA LEU A 58 6.63 1.86 2.08
C LEU A 58 5.43 2.40 1.31
N MET A 59 4.22 2.12 1.76
CA MET A 59 2.94 2.56 1.19
C MET A 59 1.85 2.62 2.29
N ALA A 60 0.71 3.27 2.08
CA ALA A 60 -0.43 3.20 3.01
C ALA A 60 -1.12 1.81 2.96
N GLY A 61 -1.44 1.20 4.11
CA GLY A 61 -1.96 -0.19 4.20
C GLY A 61 -2.74 -0.54 5.46
N ASP A 62 -2.78 -1.79 5.90
CA ASP A 62 -3.16 -2.20 7.27
C ASP A 62 -2.15 -3.22 7.79
N SER A 63 -1.70 -3.11 9.05
CA SER A 63 -0.61 -3.95 9.59
C SER A 63 -0.94 -5.44 9.55
N GLY A 64 0.00 -6.28 9.09
CA GLY A 64 -0.19 -7.73 8.94
C GLY A 64 -1.15 -8.16 7.81
N GLY A 65 -1.83 -7.20 7.18
CA GLY A 65 -2.81 -7.46 6.12
C GLY A 65 -2.15 -7.89 4.81
N PRO A 66 -2.70 -8.91 4.12
CA PRO A 66 -2.26 -9.26 2.78
C PRO A 66 -2.83 -8.29 1.75
N LEU A 67 -1.98 -7.84 0.83
CA LEU A 67 -2.46 -7.22 -0.40
C LEU A 67 -2.90 -8.33 -1.36
N VAL A 68 -4.21 -8.54 -1.46
CA VAL A 68 -4.79 -9.66 -2.21
C VAL A 68 -5.25 -9.21 -3.59
N CYS A 69 -4.89 -10.04 -4.57
CA CYS A 69 -5.27 -9.90 -5.95
C CYS A 69 -6.04 -11.15 -6.40
N GLY A 70 -7.37 -11.03 -6.49
CA GLY A 70 -8.23 -12.20 -6.73
C GLY A 70 -8.14 -13.21 -5.58
N LYS A 71 -7.49 -14.35 -5.81
CA LYS A 71 -7.25 -15.40 -4.79
C LYS A 71 -5.77 -15.48 -4.34
N THR A 72 -4.93 -14.54 -4.76
CA THR A 72 -3.47 -14.60 -4.54
C THR A 72 -3.01 -13.42 -3.69
N ALA A 73 -2.28 -13.68 -2.60
CA ALA A 73 -1.61 -12.64 -1.82
C ALA A 73 -0.31 -12.21 -2.52
N GLN A 74 -0.15 -10.91 -2.78
CA GLN A 74 1.01 -10.36 -3.49
C GLN A 74 2.06 -9.77 -2.54
N SER A 75 1.63 -9.13 -1.47
CA SER A 75 2.49 -8.57 -0.43
C SER A 75 1.82 -8.64 0.93
N VAL A 76 2.60 -8.48 1.99
CA VAL A 76 2.12 -8.41 3.37
C VAL A 76 2.67 -7.15 4.01
N VAL A 77 1.84 -6.45 4.77
CA VAL A 77 2.32 -5.32 5.58
C VAL A 77 3.11 -5.84 6.77
N THR A 78 4.36 -5.39 6.89
CA THR A 78 5.30 -5.81 7.92
C THR A 78 5.32 -4.88 9.12
N TRP A 79 5.41 -3.57 8.89
CA TRP A 79 5.57 -2.59 9.96
C TRP A 79 4.90 -1.26 9.62
N GLY A 80 4.40 -0.57 10.63
CA GLY A 80 4.02 0.83 10.54
C GLY A 80 3.57 1.39 11.90
N PRO A 81 3.23 2.68 11.94
CA PRO A 81 2.74 3.34 13.13
C PRO A 81 1.52 2.64 13.74
N VAL A 82 1.52 2.47 15.08
CA VAL A 82 0.44 1.81 15.85
C VAL A 82 -0.92 2.50 15.66
N ASN A 83 -0.89 3.81 15.42
CA ASN A 83 -2.06 4.64 15.19
C ASN A 83 -2.71 4.44 13.80
N GLY A 84 -2.21 3.50 12.98
CA GLY A 84 -2.78 3.27 11.66
C GLY A 84 -2.48 4.39 10.66
N SER A 85 -1.62 5.36 10.98
CA SER A 85 -1.21 6.39 10.01
C SER A 85 -0.20 5.82 8.99
N PRO A 86 -0.30 6.19 7.71
CA PRO A 86 0.78 5.98 6.74
C PRO A 86 2.10 6.65 7.18
N PRO A 87 3.27 6.18 6.69
CA PRO A 87 3.49 5.08 5.75
C PRO A 87 3.69 3.71 6.44
N ARG A 88 3.40 2.61 5.73
CA ARG A 88 3.54 1.21 6.16
C ARG A 88 4.47 0.42 5.23
N VAL A 89 5.36 -0.42 5.76
CA VAL A 89 6.33 -1.20 4.97
C VAL A 89 5.68 -2.50 4.49
N TYR A 90 5.72 -2.77 3.19
CA TYR A 90 5.25 -4.00 2.57
C TYR A 90 6.41 -4.90 2.16
N ALA A 91 6.25 -6.21 2.40
CA ALA A 91 7.14 -7.25 1.89
C ALA A 91 6.47 -8.02 0.75
N LYS A 92 7.18 -8.21 -0.37
CA LYS A 92 6.66 -8.96 -1.52
C LYS A 92 6.65 -10.47 -1.24
N VAL A 93 5.47 -11.10 -1.32
CA VAL A 93 5.31 -12.54 -1.01
C VAL A 93 6.16 -13.40 -1.96
N SER A 94 6.27 -13.02 -3.23
CA SER A 94 7.03 -13.78 -4.24
C SER A 94 8.48 -14.04 -3.84
N THR A 95 9.09 -13.07 -3.14
CA THR A 95 10.48 -13.16 -2.67
C THR A 95 10.68 -14.27 -1.63
N PHE A 96 9.63 -14.60 -0.87
CA PHE A 96 9.68 -15.58 0.21
C PHE A 96 9.07 -16.93 -0.15
N ILE A 97 8.51 -17.10 -1.35
CA ILE A 97 7.89 -18.37 -1.80
C ILE A 97 8.80 -19.59 -1.56
N PRO A 98 10.10 -19.59 -1.92
CA PRO A 98 10.94 -20.76 -1.68
C PRO A 98 11.04 -21.16 -0.20
N TRP A 99 11.15 -20.18 0.69
CA TRP A 99 11.20 -20.40 2.13
C TRP A 99 9.85 -20.87 2.68
N ILE A 100 8.74 -20.23 2.27
CA ILE A 100 7.38 -20.61 2.67
C ILE A 100 7.12 -22.06 2.29
N GLN A 101 7.42 -22.46 1.05
CA GLN A 101 7.24 -23.83 0.57
C GLN A 101 8.10 -24.82 1.36
N ALA A 102 9.35 -24.48 1.67
CA ALA A 102 10.21 -25.31 2.50
C ALA A 102 9.66 -25.50 3.92
N MET A 103 9.10 -24.45 4.52
CA MET A 103 8.49 -24.52 5.84
C MET A 103 7.22 -25.36 5.82
N MET A 104 6.34 -25.18 4.83
CA MET A 104 5.12 -25.99 4.70
C MET A 104 5.44 -27.47 4.56
N ARG A 105 6.47 -27.84 3.78
CA ARG A 105 6.91 -29.24 3.67
C ARG A 105 7.42 -29.83 5.00
N ARG A 106 8.03 -29.01 5.87
CA ARG A 106 8.49 -29.45 7.19
C ARG A 106 7.36 -29.64 8.20
N LEU A 107 6.28 -28.86 8.03
CA LEU A 107 5.11 -28.90 8.90
C LEU A 107 4.06 -29.92 8.43
N GLN A 108 4.24 -30.54 7.27
CA GLN A 108 3.43 -31.65 6.79
C GLN A 108 3.88 -32.94 7.50
N PRO A 109 2.99 -33.60 8.29
CA PRO A 109 3.28 -34.85 8.99
C PRO A 109 3.67 -35.99 8.05
#